data_AF-A0A7R9QM77-F1
#
_entry.id   AF-A0A7R9QM77-F1
#
_cell.length_a   1.000
_cell.length_b   1.000
_cell.length_c   1.000
_cell.angle_alpha   90.00
_cell.angle_beta   90.00
_cell.angle_gamma   90.00
#
_symmetry.space_group_name_H-M   'P 1'
#
loop_
_entity.id
_entity.type
_entity.pdbx_description
1 polymer ?
#
loop_
_entity_poly.entity_id
_entity_poly.type
_entity_poly.pdbx_seq_one_letter_code
_entity_poly.pdbx_strand_id
1 'polypeptide(L)'
;IVNKTHRLRKNGIPFRFCTNETQRTTESLVNKLRRFGFDLQVSDVFAPAPAVRQMLIKQQLRPQLLVYPELLPEFQDIEQKDPNCVVIGDAAQYFTYDAMNKAFQLLLSLEKPILISMGKGKYYKEGKELVLDLGAYTAGLEYAT
;
A
#
# COMPACT_ATOMS: atom_id res chain seq x y z
N ILE A 1 -24.19 7.76 0.46
CA ILE A 1 -22.97 8.31 -0.21
C ILE A 1 -23.08 8.15 -1.73
N VAL A 2 -23.40 6.96 -2.23
CA VAL A 2 -23.68 6.65 -3.65
C VAL A 2 -24.52 7.71 -4.38
N ASN A 3 -25.68 8.10 -3.85
CA ASN A 3 -26.54 9.11 -4.49
C ASN A 3 -25.87 10.50 -4.62
N LYS A 4 -24.93 10.85 -3.74
CA LYS A 4 -24.19 12.12 -3.82
C LYS A 4 -23.13 12.07 -4.92
N THR A 5 -22.42 10.95 -5.06
CA THR A 5 -21.38 10.78 -6.10
C THR A 5 -21.99 10.77 -7.50
N HIS A 6 -23.18 10.18 -7.67
CA HIS A 6 -23.93 10.28 -8.94
C HIS A 6 -24.31 11.73 -9.28
N ARG A 7 -24.75 12.52 -8.30
CA ARG A 7 -25.06 13.94 -8.51
C ARG A 7 -23.82 14.74 -8.94
N LEU A 8 -22.67 14.49 -8.31
CA LEU A 8 -21.42 15.15 -8.69
C LEU A 8 -21.03 14.82 -10.15
N ARG A 9 -21.10 13.54 -10.55
CA ARG A 9 -20.86 13.12 -11.94
C ARG A 9 -21.84 13.76 -12.91
N LYS A 10 -23.15 13.73 -12.60
CA LYS A 10 -24.20 14.30 -13.46
C LYS A 10 -24.01 15.80 -13.69
N ASN A 11 -23.47 16.51 -12.70
CA ASN A 11 -23.18 17.94 -12.79
C ASN A 11 -21.78 18.25 -13.37
N GLY A 12 -21.04 17.24 -13.86
CA GLY A 12 -19.71 17.44 -14.44
C GLY A 12 -18.65 17.90 -13.45
N ILE A 13 -18.87 17.71 -12.14
CA ILE A 13 -17.90 18.12 -11.11
C ILE A 13 -16.83 17.03 -11.02
N PRO A 14 -15.54 17.34 -11.28
CA PRO A 14 -14.48 16.35 -11.19
C PRO A 14 -14.19 15.98 -9.73
N PHE A 15 -14.03 14.69 -9.46
CA PHE A 15 -13.62 14.18 -8.15
C PHE A 15 -12.88 12.84 -8.30
N ARG A 16 -12.15 12.45 -7.25
CA ARG A 16 -11.57 11.11 -7.08
C ARG A 16 -11.84 10.61 -5.67
N PHE A 17 -11.87 9.30 -5.52
CA PHE A 17 -11.91 8.62 -4.23
C PHE A 17 -10.48 8.41 -3.74
N CYS A 18 -10.16 8.91 -2.55
CA CYS A 18 -8.87 8.62 -1.91
C CYS A 18 -9.06 7.51 -0.89
N THR A 19 -8.10 6.59 -0.81
CA THR A 19 -8.07 5.51 0.17
C THR A 19 -6.66 5.35 0.73
N ASN A 20 -6.57 4.82 1.96
CA ASN A 20 -5.32 4.36 2.56
C ASN A 20 -5.23 2.83 2.56
N GLU A 21 -6.01 2.15 1.72
CA GLU A 21 -5.97 0.70 1.55
C GLU A 21 -4.58 0.25 1.07
N THR A 22 -3.97 -0.69 1.79
CA THR A 22 -2.62 -1.21 1.49
C THR A 22 -2.55 -2.75 1.52
N GLN A 23 -3.69 -3.44 1.64
CA GLN A 23 -3.75 -4.90 1.60
C GLN A 23 -4.30 -5.44 0.28
N ARG A 24 -5.03 -4.62 -0.49
CA ARG A 24 -5.75 -5.04 -1.72
C ARG A 24 -5.39 -4.19 -2.92
N THR A 25 -5.45 -4.78 -4.11
CA THR A 25 -5.34 -4.01 -5.35
C THR A 25 -6.48 -2.99 -5.48
N THR A 26 -6.19 -1.90 -6.19
CA THR A 26 -7.14 -0.86 -6.56
C THR A 26 -8.32 -1.46 -7.33
N GLU A 27 -8.07 -2.44 -8.18
CA GLU A 27 -9.11 -3.18 -8.92
C GLU A 27 -10.02 -4.00 -8.00
N SER A 28 -9.45 -4.73 -7.03
CA SER A 28 -10.21 -5.49 -6.03
C SER A 28 -11.11 -4.56 -5.20
N LEU A 29 -10.57 -3.42 -4.75
CA LEU A 29 -11.34 -2.40 -4.02
C LEU A 29 -12.48 -1.83 -4.87
N VAL A 30 -12.20 -1.47 -6.13
CA VAL A 30 -13.19 -0.96 -7.09
C VAL A 30 -14.32 -1.98 -7.30
N ASN A 31 -13.98 -3.24 -7.55
CA ASN A 31 -14.96 -4.30 -7.76
C ASN A 31 -15.82 -4.53 -6.50
N LYS A 32 -15.23 -4.43 -5.31
CA LYS A 32 -15.97 -4.47 -4.04
C LYS A 32 -16.94 -3.29 -3.89
N LEU A 33 -16.49 -2.06 -4.17
CA LEU A 33 -17.34 -0.88 -4.07
C LEU A 33 -18.48 -0.88 -5.11
N ARG A 34 -18.24 -1.40 -6.32
CA ARG A 34 -19.29 -1.61 -7.33
C ARG A 34 -20.41 -2.51 -6.83
N ARG A 35 -20.09 -3.57 -6.08
CA ARG A 35 -21.10 -4.45 -5.45
C ARG A 35 -21.96 -3.73 -4.40
N PHE A 36 -21.47 -2.62 -3.84
CA PHE A 36 -22.24 -1.74 -2.95
C PHE A 36 -23.01 -0.63 -3.69
N GLY A 37 -23.07 -0.69 -5.03
CA GLY A 37 -23.84 0.23 -5.87
C GLY A 37 -23.08 1.49 -6.29
N PHE A 38 -21.77 1.57 -6.05
CA PHE A 38 -20.98 2.69 -6.56
C PHE A 38 -20.66 2.54 -8.05
N ASP A 39 -20.86 3.60 -8.82
CA ASP A 39 -20.38 3.73 -10.19
C ASP A 39 -19.00 4.39 -10.23
N LEU A 40 -17.97 3.54 -10.27
CA LEU A 40 -16.56 3.93 -10.22
C LEU A 40 -15.69 3.04 -11.11
N GLN A 41 -14.61 3.64 -11.63
CA GLN A 41 -13.54 3.03 -12.39
C GLN A 41 -12.25 3.04 -11.55
N VAL A 42 -11.27 2.21 -11.93
CA VAL A 42 -9.94 2.21 -11.28
C VAL A 42 -9.30 3.59 -11.32
N SER A 43 -9.45 4.32 -12.42
CA SER A 43 -8.95 5.69 -12.59
C SER A 43 -9.59 6.73 -11.66
N ASP A 44 -10.74 6.42 -11.07
CA ASP A 44 -11.40 7.30 -10.12
C ASP A 44 -10.84 7.15 -8.70
N VAL A 45 -9.99 6.15 -8.44
CA VAL A 45 -9.42 5.87 -7.12
C VAL A 45 -7.95 6.26 -7.07
N PHE A 46 -7.57 6.96 -6.01
CA PHE A 46 -6.19 7.23 -5.64
C PHE A 46 -5.83 6.43 -4.39
N ALA A 47 -4.91 5.48 -4.54
CA ALA A 47 -4.47 4.57 -3.49
C ALA A 47 -2.94 4.61 -3.33
N PRO A 48 -2.39 4.17 -2.17
CA PRO A 48 -0.95 4.21 -1.91
C PRO A 48 -0.12 3.36 -2.86
N ALA A 49 -0.55 2.12 -3.17
CA ALA A 49 0.25 1.20 -3.99
C ALA A 49 0.53 1.73 -5.41
N PRO A 50 -0.46 2.23 -6.19
CA PRO A 50 -0.18 2.88 -7.46
C PRO A 50 0.74 4.10 -7.36
N ALA A 51 0.65 4.88 -6.26
CA ALA A 51 1.52 6.02 -6.04
C ALA A 51 2.97 5.59 -5.79
N VAL A 52 3.18 4.56 -4.96
CA VAL A 52 4.50 3.98 -4.72
C VAL A 52 5.05 3.36 -5.99
N ARG A 53 4.25 2.59 -6.74
CA ARG A 53 4.65 2.02 -8.05
C ARG A 53 5.17 3.09 -9.01
N GLN A 54 4.45 4.21 -9.16
CA GLN A 54 4.92 5.32 -10.01
C GLN A 54 6.24 5.92 -9.53
N MET A 55 6.41 6.05 -8.21
CA MET A 55 7.65 6.53 -7.62
C MET A 55 8.82 5.58 -7.90
N LEU A 56 8.61 4.27 -7.74
CA LEU A 56 9.62 3.24 -8.01
C LEU A 56 10.09 3.29 -9.47
N ILE A 57 9.16 3.39 -10.43
CA ILE A 57 9.47 3.54 -11.86
C ILE A 57 10.29 4.81 -12.10
N LYS A 58 9.82 5.95 -11.59
CA LYS A 58 10.47 7.25 -11.81
C LYS A 58 11.90 7.29 -11.26
N GLN A 59 12.14 6.61 -10.15
CA GLN A 59 13.43 6.57 -9.46
C GLN A 59 14.27 5.34 -9.81
N GLN A 60 13.77 4.45 -10.69
CA GLN A 60 14.43 3.20 -11.08
C GLN A 60 14.80 2.32 -9.88
N LEU A 61 13.91 2.27 -8.89
CA LEU A 61 14.07 1.47 -7.68
C LEU A 61 13.53 0.05 -7.89
N ARG A 62 14.19 -0.91 -7.25
CA ARG A 62 13.84 -2.34 -7.22
C ARG A 62 13.53 -2.73 -5.78
N PRO A 63 12.25 -2.89 -5.41
CA PRO A 63 11.88 -3.09 -4.02
C PRO A 63 11.99 -4.55 -3.58
N GLN A 64 12.41 -4.76 -2.34
CA GLN A 64 11.91 -5.89 -1.56
C GLN A 64 10.55 -5.49 -0.98
N LEU A 65 9.51 -6.26 -1.31
CA LEU A 65 8.15 -5.99 -0.87
C LEU A 65 7.85 -6.70 0.46
N LEU A 66 7.47 -5.92 1.48
CA LEU A 66 6.88 -6.40 2.72
C LEU A 66 5.42 -5.92 2.78
N VAL A 67 4.55 -6.63 2.08
CA VAL A 67 3.14 -6.25 1.85
C VAL A 67 2.23 -7.47 1.96
N TYR A 68 0.92 -7.25 2.07
CA TYR A 68 -0.06 -8.32 1.98
C TYR A 68 -0.04 -8.97 0.57
N PRO A 69 -0.13 -10.30 0.43
CA PRO A 69 -0.03 -10.99 -0.86
C PRO A 69 -1.04 -10.54 -1.93
N GLU A 70 -2.26 -10.17 -1.53
CA GLU A 70 -3.28 -9.65 -2.47
C GLU A 70 -2.85 -8.32 -3.12
N LEU A 71 -1.87 -7.61 -2.56
CA LEU A 71 -1.33 -6.38 -3.14
C LEU A 71 -0.22 -6.62 -4.18
N LEU A 72 0.43 -7.78 -4.19
CA LEU A 72 1.58 -8.07 -5.09
C LEU A 72 1.31 -7.76 -6.58
N PRO A 73 0.10 -8.00 -7.14
CA PRO A 73 -0.18 -7.67 -8.53
C PRO A 73 -0.04 -6.18 -8.89
N GLU A 74 -0.14 -5.26 -7.92
CA GLU A 74 0.12 -3.82 -8.12
C GLU A 74 1.59 -3.55 -8.47
N PHE A 75 2.50 -4.48 -8.21
CA PHE A 75 3.95 -4.32 -8.44
C PHE A 75 4.51 -5.34 -9.44
N GLN A 76 3.65 -6.05 -10.17
CA GLN A 76 4.05 -7.16 -11.05
C GLN A 76 5.03 -6.75 -12.17
N ASP A 77 5.01 -5.49 -12.59
CA ASP A 77 5.86 -4.94 -13.64
C ASP A 77 7.11 -4.24 -13.11
N ILE A 78 7.33 -4.27 -11.80
CA ILE A 78 8.52 -3.72 -11.16
C ILE A 78 9.56 -4.83 -10.99
N GLU A 79 10.80 -4.56 -11.40
CA GLU A 79 11.92 -5.48 -11.16
C GLU A 79 12.23 -5.59 -9.66
N GLN A 80 12.46 -6.81 -9.19
CA GLN A 80 12.65 -7.12 -7.76
C GLN A 80 13.97 -7.88 -7.48
N LYS A 81 14.73 -8.24 -8.53
CA LYS A 81 16.08 -8.80 -8.37
C LYS A 81 17.05 -7.74 -7.85
N ASP A 82 17.99 -8.18 -7.01
CA ASP A 82 19.00 -7.34 -6.38
C ASP A 82 18.39 -6.03 -5.83
N PRO A 83 17.47 -6.15 -4.86
CA PRO A 83 16.65 -5.03 -4.40
C PRO A 83 17.53 -3.94 -3.79
N ASN A 84 17.13 -2.68 -4.00
CA ASN A 84 17.84 -1.49 -3.52
C ASN A 84 16.96 -0.57 -2.65
N CYS A 85 15.76 -1.02 -2.30
CA CYS A 85 14.90 -0.39 -1.31
C CYS A 85 13.96 -1.42 -0.68
N VAL A 86 13.34 -1.07 0.44
CA VAL A 86 12.23 -1.82 1.03
C VAL A 86 10.96 -1.00 0.87
N VAL A 87 9.89 -1.64 0.40
CA VAL A 87 8.54 -1.08 0.41
C VAL A 87 7.71 -1.86 1.42
N ILE A 88 7.13 -1.14 2.39
CA ILE A 88 6.29 -1.69 3.45
C ILE A 88 4.85 -1.18 3.32
N GLY A 89 3.91 -2.11 3.33
CA GLY A 89 2.47 -1.87 3.45
C GLY A 89 1.92 -2.67 4.62
N ASP A 90 0.63 -2.54 4.93
CA ASP A 90 0.03 -3.41 5.94
C ASP A 90 0.09 -4.86 5.46
N ALA A 91 0.95 -5.64 6.09
CA ALA A 91 1.16 -7.04 5.81
C ALA A 91 0.44 -7.94 6.82
N ALA A 92 -0.27 -7.39 7.82
CA ALA A 92 -0.99 -8.13 8.85
C ALA A 92 -0.15 -9.30 9.42
N GLN A 93 -0.67 -10.54 9.33
CA GLN A 93 0.01 -11.77 9.76
C GLN A 93 1.34 -12.07 9.05
N TYR A 94 1.64 -11.41 7.93
CA TYR A 94 2.90 -11.55 7.20
C TYR A 94 4.01 -10.66 7.75
N PHE A 95 3.74 -9.84 8.77
CA PHE A 95 4.78 -9.22 9.61
C PHE A 95 5.41 -10.25 10.57
N THR A 96 5.98 -11.30 10.00
CA THR A 96 6.71 -12.31 10.77
C THR A 96 8.10 -11.81 11.14
N TYR A 97 8.69 -12.38 12.19
CA TYR A 97 10.07 -12.09 12.58
C TYR A 97 11.04 -12.25 11.41
N ASP A 98 10.90 -13.32 10.63
CA ASP A 98 11.75 -13.58 9.46
C ASP A 98 11.55 -12.55 8.35
N ALA A 99 10.31 -12.13 8.09
CA ALA A 99 10.03 -11.12 7.06
C ALA A 99 10.60 -9.74 7.45
N MET A 100 10.45 -9.36 8.72
CA MET A 100 11.03 -8.15 9.29
C MET A 100 12.56 -8.19 9.25
N ASN A 101 13.18 -9.31 9.66
CA ASN A 101 14.62 -9.47 9.62
C ASN A 101 15.19 -9.43 8.20
N LYS A 102 14.51 -10.02 7.21
CA LYS A 102 14.93 -9.92 5.81
C LYS A 102 14.92 -8.46 5.34
N ALA A 103 13.87 -7.70 5.66
CA ALA A 103 13.81 -6.28 5.30
C ALA A 103 14.92 -5.47 5.98
N PHE A 104 15.13 -5.70 7.28
CA PHE A 104 16.20 -5.09 8.06
C PHE A 104 17.60 -5.39 7.50
N GLN A 105 17.90 -6.65 7.21
CA GLN A 105 19.19 -7.07 6.66
C GLN A 105 19.46 -6.45 5.29
N LEU A 106 18.43 -6.35 4.43
CA LEU A 106 18.57 -5.65 3.17
C LEU A 106 18.95 -4.19 3.40
N LEU A 107 18.21 -3.47 4.26
CA LEU A 107 18.49 -2.06 4.55
C LEU A 107 19.93 -1.85 5.04
N LEU A 108 20.43 -2.67 5.97
CA LEU A 108 21.82 -2.58 6.43
C LEU A 108 22.88 -2.90 5.37
N SER A 109 22.54 -3.72 4.38
CA SER A 109 23.47 -4.08 3.30
C SER A 109 23.65 -2.98 2.25
N LEU A 110 22.73 -2.01 2.20
CA LEU A 110 22.74 -0.94 1.22
C LEU A 110 23.58 0.24 1.71
N GLU A 111 24.43 0.80 0.84
CA GLU A 111 25.17 2.03 1.14
C GLU A 111 24.23 3.22 1.42
N LYS A 112 23.07 3.23 0.75
CA LYS A 112 22.03 4.25 0.89
C LYS A 112 20.69 3.56 1.11
N PRO A 113 20.33 3.18 2.35
CA PRO A 113 19.07 2.52 2.64
C PRO A 113 17.88 3.42 2.29
N ILE A 114 16.90 2.84 1.60
CA ILE A 114 15.63 3.51 1.26
C ILE A 114 14.50 2.63 1.80
N LEU A 115 13.79 3.15 2.80
CA LEU A 115 12.56 2.56 3.33
C LEU A 115 11.36 3.40 2.90
N ILE A 116 10.42 2.79 2.20
CA ILE A 116 9.23 3.43 1.66
C ILE A 116 8.01 2.81 2.34
N SER A 117 7.31 3.60 3.15
CA SER A 117 6.09 3.14 3.82
C SER A 117 4.85 3.68 3.12
N MET A 118 3.89 2.81 2.85
CA MET A 118 2.59 3.17 2.25
C MET A 118 1.63 3.84 3.25
N GLY A 119 2.00 3.90 4.52
CA GLY A 119 1.20 4.54 5.56
C GLY A 119 2.01 4.80 6.84
N LYS A 120 1.34 5.25 7.89
CA LYS A 120 1.94 5.45 9.22
C LYS A 120 0.91 5.26 10.33
N GLY A 121 -0.11 4.46 10.05
CA GLY A 121 -1.14 4.18 11.03
C GLY A 121 -0.56 3.41 12.20
N LYS A 122 -1.01 3.73 13.41
CA LYS A 122 -0.51 3.12 14.64
C LYS A 122 -1.20 1.78 14.92
N TYR A 123 -2.50 1.77 14.66
CA TYR A 123 -3.42 0.66 14.87
C TYR A 123 -4.71 0.94 14.11
N TYR A 124 -5.50 -0.10 13.86
CA TYR A 124 -6.87 0.02 13.39
C TYR A 124 -7.80 -0.89 14.20
N LYS A 125 -9.11 -0.72 14.00
CA LYS A 125 -10.12 -1.54 14.67
C LYS A 125 -10.53 -2.69 13.76
N GLU A 126 -10.33 -3.91 14.24
CA GLU A 126 -10.83 -5.13 13.60
C GLU A 126 -11.88 -5.77 14.52
N GLY A 127 -13.14 -5.76 14.10
CA GLY A 127 -14.26 -6.19 14.94
C GLY A 127 -14.37 -5.37 16.22
N LYS A 128 -14.06 -5.98 17.37
CA LYS A 128 -14.07 -5.32 18.70
C LYS A 128 -12.68 -4.98 19.22
N GLU A 129 -11.62 -5.39 18.53
CA GLU A 129 -10.24 -5.29 19.00
C GLU A 129 -9.49 -4.17 18.25
N LEU A 130 -8.48 -3.60 18.93
CA LEU A 130 -7.49 -2.76 18.29
C LEU A 130 -6.30 -3.63 17.95
N VAL A 131 -5.92 -3.63 16.68
CA VAL A 131 -4.79 -4.40 16.16
C VAL A 131 -3.73 -3.46 15.63
N LEU A 132 -2.46 -3.88 15.69
CA LEU A 132 -1.35 -3.10 15.19
C LEU A 132 -1.50 -2.85 13.69
N ASP A 133 -1.06 -1.67 13.27
CA ASP A 133 -0.96 -1.28 11.86
C ASP A 133 0.52 -1.16 11.48
N LEU A 134 0.79 -1.04 10.18
CA LEU A 134 2.12 -1.05 9.57
C LEU A 134 3.09 -0.01 10.15
N GLY A 135 2.59 1.06 10.77
CA GLY A 135 3.42 2.12 11.34
C GLY A 135 4.29 1.62 12.51
N ALA A 136 3.81 0.65 13.30
CA ALA A 136 4.61 0.05 14.37
C ALA A 136 5.81 -0.72 13.81
N TYR A 137 5.58 -1.47 12.72
CA TYR A 137 6.62 -2.24 12.04
C TYR A 137 7.60 -1.34 11.26
N THR A 138 7.08 -0.30 10.62
CA THR A 138 7.91 0.73 9.95
C THR A 138 8.84 1.38 10.96
N ALA A 139 8.32 1.84 12.10
CA ALA A 139 9.13 2.43 13.17
C ALA A 139 10.17 1.45 13.73
N GLY A 140 9.85 0.15 13.79
CA GLY A 140 10.80 -0.88 14.19
C GLY A 140 11.98 -1.03 13.22
N LEU A 141 11.74 -0.94 11.91
CA LEU A 141 12.81 -0.93 10.90
C LEU A 141 13.61 0.38 10.97
N GLU A 142 12.95 1.53 11.01
CA GLU A 142 13.59 2.85 11.14
C GLU A 142 14.47 2.96 12.39
N TYR A 143 14.05 2.34 13.50
CA TYR A 143 14.85 2.32 14.72
C TYR A 143 16.12 1.48 14.57
N ALA A 144 16.07 0.41 13.77
CA ALA A 144 17.15 -0.54 13.65
C ALA A 144 18.19 -0.18 12.56
N THR A 145 17.86 0.73 11.63
CA THR A 145 18.67 1.05 10.44
C THR A 145 18.97 2.54 10.32
#